data_AF-A0ABD3FVY4-F1
#
_entry.id   AF-A0ABD3FVY4-F1
#
_cell.length_a   1.000
_cell.length_b   1.000
_cell.length_c   1.000
_cell.angle_alpha   90.00
_cell.angle_beta   90.00
_cell.angle_gamma   90.00
#
_symmetry.space_group_name_H-M   'P 1'
#
loop_
_entity.id
_entity.type
_entity.pdbx_description
1 polymer ?
#
loop_
_entity_poly.entity_id
_entity_poly.type
_entity_poly.pdbx_seq_one_letter_code
_entity_poly.pdbx_strand_id
1 'polypeptide(L)'
;MFLVLVVCIFWTGWLIFVELAPNKAANLLMNTGAYDNGEFWLINDPNPQMTVAGAIGLALVGVYYVAVMIRMLFWRNKLFNLAFLSRPEPLFTSYLCSVVPSYSVIRVRWSELTSFEGKNRKTWNAFLKLIDLVIEIIALRQLLQSGSPIGITYSFATFLAVNSLSCVVNVITDRFSALTEVFIDSIFDLCAAVVFPIGTLVYCYYNFDFDRQVYLTYLDKLPPGSFEHLARSFADPSEIALFRVCFDSLRISSVLDFVLRISMNLTFCYRFERVMVALVWTRHRKFLSRGSKMILPVIPTPNAQNPVPKGVTAVFIAISLIALMSTNKAITDSTNLCSPHPECVVYAHQWETDDENCPCLILIDIDLAPKYYDEWIHPVNAYDKVKALAASGMLTSLQVINRQLLEFPEDIRRCRGLKTMYVG
;
A
#
# COMPACT_ATOMS: atom_id res chain seq x y z
N MET A 1 19.98 7.45 1.34
CA MET A 1 19.25 8.49 0.57
C MET A 1 19.27 8.22 -0.93
N PHE A 2 20.43 8.21 -1.60
CA PHE A 2 20.47 7.86 -3.03
C PHE A 2 19.90 6.46 -3.32
N LEU A 3 20.37 5.43 -2.59
CA LEU A 3 19.83 4.06 -2.72
C LEU A 3 18.32 3.99 -2.47
N VAL A 4 17.80 4.79 -1.53
CA VAL A 4 16.36 4.83 -1.22
C VAL A 4 15.58 5.33 -2.45
N LEU A 5 16.02 6.44 -3.07
CA LEU A 5 15.38 6.94 -4.30
C LEU A 5 15.47 5.94 -5.45
N VAL A 6 16.59 5.24 -5.60
CA VAL A 6 16.75 4.20 -6.63
C VAL A 6 15.72 3.09 -6.40
N VAL A 7 15.58 2.59 -5.17
CA VAL A 7 14.56 1.60 -4.81
C VAL A 7 13.15 2.14 -5.07
N CYS A 8 12.85 3.39 -4.70
CA CYS A 8 11.55 4.00 -4.99
C CYS A 8 11.25 4.08 -6.49
N ILE A 9 12.22 4.46 -7.32
CA ILE A 9 12.06 4.54 -8.77
C ILE A 9 11.79 3.15 -9.36
N PHE A 10 12.62 2.16 -9.00
CA PHE A 10 12.40 0.78 -9.44
C PHE A 10 11.05 0.25 -8.98
N TRP A 11 10.66 0.52 -7.74
CA TRP A 11 9.37 0.11 -7.19
C TRP A 11 8.20 0.77 -7.93
N THR A 12 8.27 2.07 -8.22
CA THR A 12 7.23 2.73 -9.04
C THR A 12 7.14 2.16 -10.45
N GLY A 13 8.28 1.80 -11.06
CA GLY A 13 8.31 1.10 -12.34
C GLY A 13 7.65 -0.28 -12.26
N TRP A 14 7.88 -0.99 -11.16
CA TRP A 14 7.23 -2.28 -10.88
C TRP A 14 5.71 -2.13 -10.71
N LEU A 15 5.23 -1.13 -9.96
CA LEU A 15 3.80 -0.87 -9.84
C LEU A 15 3.16 -0.52 -11.19
N ILE A 16 3.81 0.28 -12.03
CA ILE A 16 3.32 0.55 -13.40
C ILE A 16 3.21 -0.74 -14.22
N PHE A 17 4.18 -1.66 -14.07
CA PHE A 17 4.13 -2.96 -14.74
C PHE A 17 2.98 -3.84 -14.22
N VAL A 18 2.74 -3.84 -12.91
CA VAL A 18 1.60 -4.53 -12.28
C VAL A 18 0.26 -3.99 -12.79
N GLU A 19 0.13 -2.67 -12.99
CA GLU A 19 -1.10 -2.08 -13.56
C GLU A 19 -1.30 -2.47 -15.03
N LEU A 20 -0.28 -2.30 -15.87
CA LEU A 20 -0.44 -2.41 -17.32
C LEU A 20 -0.42 -3.85 -17.85
N ALA A 21 0.21 -4.77 -17.13
CA ALA A 21 0.36 -6.16 -17.55
C ALA A 21 0.30 -7.12 -16.33
N PRO A 22 -0.84 -7.19 -15.62
CA PRO A 22 -0.94 -7.90 -14.35
C PRO A 22 -0.60 -9.38 -14.46
N ASN A 23 -1.06 -10.11 -15.50
CA ASN A 23 -0.72 -11.52 -15.68
C ASN A 23 0.78 -11.73 -15.90
N LYS A 24 1.44 -10.88 -16.69
CA LYS A 24 2.89 -10.97 -16.92
C LYS A 24 3.67 -10.66 -15.65
N ALA A 25 3.23 -9.67 -14.86
CA ALA A 25 3.85 -9.32 -13.59
C ALA A 25 3.70 -10.43 -12.55
N ALA A 26 2.50 -10.99 -12.38
CA ALA A 26 2.25 -12.13 -11.51
C ALA A 26 3.06 -13.37 -11.94
N ASN A 27 3.10 -13.66 -13.25
CA ASN A 27 3.89 -14.76 -13.80
C ASN A 27 5.39 -14.60 -13.58
N LEU A 28 5.91 -13.37 -13.70
CA LEU A 28 7.32 -13.09 -13.44
C LEU A 28 7.64 -13.25 -11.94
N LEU A 29 6.75 -12.79 -11.07
CA LEU A 29 6.91 -12.90 -9.62
C LEU A 29 6.88 -14.36 -9.15
N MET A 30 5.94 -15.14 -9.66
CA MET A 30 5.70 -16.53 -9.22
C MET A 30 6.37 -17.59 -10.10
N ASN A 31 7.15 -17.15 -11.11
CA ASN A 31 7.80 -18.01 -12.08
C ASN A 31 6.81 -18.96 -12.80
N THR A 32 5.60 -18.49 -13.14
CA THR A 32 4.54 -19.28 -13.80
C THR A 32 4.36 -18.93 -15.27
N GLY A 33 5.21 -18.08 -15.85
CA GLY A 33 5.05 -17.56 -17.22
C GLY A 33 5.14 -18.58 -18.35
N ALA A 34 5.71 -19.76 -18.09
CA ALA A 34 5.77 -20.85 -19.07
C ALA A 34 4.45 -21.64 -19.16
N TYR A 35 3.51 -21.43 -18.24
CA TYR A 35 2.29 -22.21 -18.13
C TYR A 35 1.07 -21.47 -18.67
N ASP A 36 0.07 -22.23 -19.12
CA ASP A 36 -1.23 -21.73 -19.59
C ASP A 36 -1.11 -20.59 -20.61
N ASN A 37 -0.11 -20.66 -21.50
CA ASN A 37 0.21 -19.63 -22.50
C ASN A 37 0.45 -18.22 -21.90
N GLY A 38 0.89 -18.14 -20.65
CA GLY A 38 1.08 -16.89 -19.92
C GLY A 38 -0.20 -16.36 -19.23
N GLU A 39 -1.28 -17.14 -19.19
CA GLU A 39 -2.56 -16.77 -18.56
C GLU A 39 -2.89 -17.62 -17.32
N PHE A 40 -1.85 -18.09 -16.62
CA PHE A 40 -2.00 -18.88 -15.38
C PHE A 40 -2.90 -18.18 -14.34
N TRP A 41 -2.71 -16.88 -14.15
CA TRP A 41 -3.39 -16.11 -13.11
C TRP A 41 -4.76 -15.56 -13.51
N LEU A 42 -5.14 -15.54 -14.79
CA LEU A 42 -6.43 -15.03 -15.29
C LEU A 42 -6.88 -13.68 -14.67
N ILE A 43 -5.95 -12.75 -14.50
CA ILE A 43 -6.25 -11.44 -13.94
C ILE A 43 -6.83 -10.56 -15.04
N ASN A 44 -8.11 -10.23 -14.93
CA ASN A 44 -8.80 -9.33 -15.84
C ASN A 44 -8.92 -7.92 -15.23
N ASP A 45 -8.87 -6.89 -16.08
CA ASP A 45 -9.11 -5.50 -15.68
C ASP A 45 -10.61 -5.17 -15.72
N PRO A 46 -11.27 -4.97 -14.56
CA PRO A 46 -12.68 -4.59 -14.55
C PRO A 46 -12.91 -3.14 -14.99
N ASN A 47 -11.90 -2.27 -14.83
CA ASN A 47 -12.01 -0.85 -15.18
C ASN A 47 -10.72 -0.35 -15.86
N PRO A 48 -10.61 -0.49 -17.19
CA PRO A 48 -9.40 -0.12 -17.92
C PRO A 48 -9.08 1.38 -17.84
N GLN A 49 -10.09 2.24 -17.64
CA GLN A 49 -9.86 3.68 -17.49
C GLN A 49 -9.11 4.00 -16.19
N MET A 50 -9.48 3.34 -15.09
CA MET A 50 -8.80 3.52 -13.81
C MET A 50 -7.38 2.95 -13.84
N THR A 51 -7.17 1.80 -14.48
CA THR A 51 -5.84 1.20 -14.68
C THR A 51 -4.91 2.18 -15.41
N VAL A 52 -5.35 2.77 -16.52
CA VAL A 52 -4.56 3.75 -17.29
C VAL A 52 -4.31 5.03 -16.49
N ALA A 53 -5.33 5.55 -15.81
CA ALA A 53 -5.18 6.73 -14.95
C ALA A 53 -4.16 6.46 -13.83
N GLY A 54 -4.22 5.29 -13.21
CA GLY A 54 -3.27 4.82 -12.21
C GLY A 54 -1.84 4.77 -12.74
N ALA A 55 -1.61 4.17 -13.90
CA ALA A 55 -0.31 4.11 -14.55
C ALA A 55 0.25 5.51 -14.86
N ILE A 56 -0.58 6.45 -15.34
CA ILE A 56 -0.18 7.84 -15.57
C ILE A 56 0.19 8.52 -14.25
N GLY A 57 -0.61 8.36 -13.21
CA GLY A 57 -0.34 8.91 -11.88
C GLY A 57 0.98 8.42 -11.31
N LEU A 58 1.24 7.10 -11.39
CA LEU A 58 2.49 6.49 -10.95
C LEU A 58 3.68 6.95 -11.81
N ALA A 59 3.50 7.16 -13.11
CA ALA A 59 4.54 7.70 -13.98
C ALA A 59 4.93 9.14 -13.57
N LEU A 60 3.94 9.98 -13.25
CA LEU A 60 4.20 11.33 -12.74
C LEU A 60 4.98 11.31 -11.41
N VAL A 61 4.61 10.40 -10.51
CA VAL A 61 5.35 10.15 -9.26
C VAL A 61 6.79 9.71 -9.55
N GLY A 62 6.99 8.78 -10.49
CA GLY A 62 8.31 8.32 -10.93
C GLY A 62 9.18 9.45 -11.49
N VAL A 63 8.62 10.31 -12.35
CA VAL A 63 9.29 11.52 -12.87
C VAL A 63 9.70 12.44 -11.72
N TYR A 64 8.83 12.59 -10.70
CA TYR A 64 9.14 13.41 -9.53
C TYR A 64 10.30 12.83 -8.71
N TYR A 65 10.34 11.51 -8.47
CA TYR A 65 11.51 10.86 -7.83
C TYR A 65 12.79 11.06 -8.62
N VAL A 66 12.75 10.92 -9.96
CA VAL A 66 13.90 11.17 -10.83
C VAL A 66 14.35 12.62 -10.73
N ALA A 67 13.43 13.58 -10.71
CA ALA A 67 13.76 15.00 -10.55
C ALA A 67 14.44 15.29 -9.21
N VAL A 68 13.97 14.69 -8.11
CA VAL A 68 14.61 14.80 -6.78
C VAL A 68 16.00 14.15 -6.78
N MET A 69 16.16 12.98 -7.41
CA MET A 69 17.45 12.30 -7.55
C MET A 69 18.45 13.13 -8.35
N ILE A 70 18.02 13.71 -9.47
CA ILE A 70 18.80 14.62 -10.31
C ILE A 70 19.22 15.84 -9.48
N ARG A 71 18.30 16.49 -8.77
CA ARG A 71 18.61 17.62 -7.88
C ARG A 71 19.66 17.23 -6.84
N MET A 72 19.54 16.05 -6.22
CA MET A 72 20.53 15.54 -5.26
C MET A 72 21.93 15.39 -5.88
N LEU A 73 22.04 14.84 -7.09
CA LEU A 73 23.31 14.67 -7.79
C LEU A 73 23.91 16.00 -8.26
N PHE A 74 23.10 16.88 -8.85
CA PHE A 74 23.53 18.18 -9.34
C PHE A 74 23.89 19.13 -8.20
N TRP A 75 23.15 19.14 -7.08
CA TRP A 75 23.49 19.99 -5.94
C TRP A 75 24.79 19.57 -5.26
N ARG A 76 25.14 18.27 -5.29
CA ARG A 76 26.46 17.80 -4.88
C ARG A 76 27.58 18.46 -5.70
N ASN A 77 27.38 18.59 -7.02
CA ASN A 77 28.37 19.17 -7.94
C ASN A 77 28.33 20.71 -8.00
N LYS A 78 27.14 21.33 -7.93
CA LYS A 78 26.99 22.79 -7.91
C LYS A 78 27.54 23.40 -6.63
N LEU A 79 27.49 22.70 -5.48
CA LEU A 79 28.17 23.16 -4.26
C LEU A 79 29.70 23.28 -4.43
N PHE A 80 30.31 22.45 -5.27
CA PHE A 80 31.74 22.57 -5.60
C PHE A 80 32.02 23.77 -6.52
N ASN A 81 31.08 24.16 -7.39
CA ASN A 81 31.27 25.26 -8.34
C ASN A 81 30.73 26.63 -7.86
N LEU A 82 29.75 26.68 -6.95
CA LEU A 82 29.13 27.92 -6.44
C LEU A 82 29.83 28.52 -5.22
N ALA A 83 31.00 27.98 -4.84
CA ALA A 83 31.92 28.66 -3.92
C ALA A 83 32.35 30.06 -4.42
N PHE A 84 31.95 30.47 -5.63
CA PHE A 84 32.29 31.78 -6.19
C PHE A 84 31.19 32.85 -6.12
N LEU A 85 29.90 32.53 -5.99
CA LEU A 85 28.86 33.58 -5.89
C LEU A 85 27.64 33.14 -5.07
N SER A 86 27.47 33.80 -3.92
CA SER A 86 26.20 34.38 -3.45
C SER A 86 24.95 33.48 -3.41
N ARG A 87 24.45 33.24 -2.19
CA ARG A 87 23.04 33.05 -1.78
C ARG A 87 22.10 32.40 -2.85
N PRO A 88 21.78 31.10 -2.77
CA PRO A 88 20.91 30.47 -3.75
C PRO A 88 19.43 30.79 -3.49
N GLU A 89 18.88 31.71 -4.29
CA GLU A 89 17.47 31.67 -4.68
C GLU A 89 17.23 30.39 -5.52
N PRO A 90 16.12 29.65 -5.32
CA PRO A 90 15.82 28.46 -6.11
C PRO A 90 15.49 28.83 -7.57
N LEU A 91 16.50 28.69 -8.43
CA LEU A 91 16.51 29.01 -9.87
C LEU A 91 15.34 28.46 -10.71
N PHE A 92 14.63 27.42 -10.24
CA PHE A 92 13.50 26.83 -10.99
C PHE A 92 12.20 27.66 -10.94
N THR A 93 12.15 28.69 -10.08
CA THR A 93 10.97 29.59 -9.99
C THR A 93 11.09 30.86 -10.83
N SER A 94 12.27 31.17 -11.38
CA SER A 94 12.52 32.47 -12.03
C SER A 94 11.77 32.66 -13.36
N TYR A 95 11.59 31.60 -14.16
CA TYR A 95 10.95 31.72 -15.48
C TYR A 95 9.42 31.83 -15.44
N LEU A 96 8.77 31.37 -14.36
CA LEU A 96 7.31 31.51 -14.17
C LEU A 96 6.92 32.74 -13.33
N CYS A 97 7.89 33.41 -12.68
CA CYS A 97 7.62 34.44 -11.68
C CYS A 97 7.55 35.88 -12.18
N SER A 98 7.69 36.17 -13.48
CA SER A 98 7.61 37.55 -13.98
C SER A 98 6.17 38.06 -14.17
N VAL A 99 5.14 37.23 -13.97
CA VAL A 99 3.80 37.54 -14.54
C VAL A 99 2.71 37.87 -13.49
N VAL A 100 2.83 37.55 -12.18
CA VAL A 100 1.71 37.76 -11.23
C VAL A 100 2.13 38.25 -9.82
N PRO A 101 1.71 39.45 -9.36
CA PRO A 101 2.09 40.00 -8.05
C PRO A 101 1.50 39.26 -6.83
N SER A 102 0.37 38.54 -7.00
CA SER A 102 -0.25 37.71 -5.96
C SER A 102 0.63 36.51 -5.52
N TYR A 103 1.57 36.10 -6.38
CA TYR A 103 2.48 34.99 -6.09
C TYR A 103 3.45 35.29 -4.94
N SER A 104 3.79 36.56 -4.71
CA SER A 104 4.75 36.96 -3.66
C SER A 104 4.19 36.78 -2.25
N VAL A 105 2.91 37.14 -2.03
CA VAL A 105 2.23 37.02 -0.73
C VAL A 105 1.99 35.55 -0.36
N ILE A 106 1.59 34.73 -1.34
CA ILE A 106 1.42 33.28 -1.16
C ILE A 106 2.78 32.63 -0.86
N ARG A 107 3.85 33.03 -1.55
CA ARG A 107 5.21 32.52 -1.31
C ARG A 107 5.70 32.84 0.11
N VAL A 108 5.49 34.06 0.59
CA VAL A 108 5.90 34.45 1.96
C VAL A 108 5.13 33.63 2.99
N ARG A 109 3.81 33.52 2.87
CA ARG A 109 2.97 32.73 3.78
C ARG A 109 3.30 31.23 3.73
N TRP A 110 3.58 30.71 2.53
CA TRP A 110 4.04 29.34 2.32
C TRP A 110 5.41 29.10 2.95
N SER A 111 6.33 30.07 2.84
CA SER A 111 7.66 29.99 3.46
C SER A 111 7.60 30.03 4.98
N GLU A 112 6.69 30.79 5.58
CA GLU A 112 6.48 30.82 7.04
C GLU A 112 5.91 29.51 7.60
N LEU A 113 5.14 28.77 6.79
CA LEU A 113 4.57 27.46 7.16
C LEU A 113 5.54 26.29 6.92
N THR A 114 6.32 26.34 5.84
CA THR A 114 7.12 25.19 5.37
C THR A 114 8.61 25.28 5.65
N SER A 115 9.15 26.48 5.94
CA SER A 115 10.56 26.64 6.29
C SER A 115 10.91 25.96 7.62
N PHE A 116 12.15 25.46 7.72
CA PHE A 116 12.64 24.80 8.93
C PHE A 116 12.65 25.72 10.17
N GLU A 117 12.69 27.03 9.95
CA GLU A 117 12.71 28.07 10.99
C GLU A 117 11.37 28.83 11.09
N GLY A 118 10.30 28.33 10.43
CA GLY A 118 8.99 28.97 10.41
C GLY A 118 8.31 29.00 11.78
N LYS A 119 7.66 30.13 12.11
CA LYS A 119 7.00 30.36 13.41
C LYS A 119 5.89 29.34 13.72
N ASN A 120 5.14 28.92 12.69
CA ASN A 120 4.02 27.97 12.79
C ASN A 120 4.35 26.59 12.19
N ARG A 121 5.63 26.26 12.03
CA ARG A 121 6.06 25.00 11.39
C ARG A 121 5.58 23.76 12.16
N LYS A 122 5.61 23.78 13.50
CA LYS A 122 5.22 22.63 14.32
C LYS A 122 3.72 22.32 14.23
N THR A 123 2.86 23.35 14.26
CA THR A 123 1.42 23.19 14.09
C THR A 123 1.06 22.72 12.68
N TRP A 124 1.74 23.26 11.65
CA TRP A 124 1.57 22.79 10.27
C TRP A 124 2.02 21.33 10.09
N ASN A 125 3.15 20.94 10.69
CA ASN A 125 3.62 19.54 10.64
C ASN A 125 2.64 18.59 11.31
N ALA A 126 2.10 18.95 12.48
CA ALA A 126 1.08 18.16 13.16
C ALA A 126 -0.20 18.01 12.33
N PHE A 127 -0.63 19.06 11.63
CA PHE A 127 -1.79 19.01 10.74
C PHE A 127 -1.55 18.12 9.52
N LEU A 128 -0.42 18.28 8.82
CA LEU A 128 -0.05 17.40 7.72
C LEU A 128 0.05 15.95 8.16
N LYS A 129 0.50 15.72 9.40
CA LYS A 129 0.59 14.39 9.96
C LYS A 129 -0.77 13.78 10.30
N LEU A 130 -1.74 14.59 10.71
CA LEU A 130 -3.10 14.13 10.88
C LEU A 130 -3.70 13.67 9.54
N ILE A 131 -3.48 14.41 8.45
CA ILE A 131 -3.93 14.00 7.11
C ILE A 131 -3.29 12.67 6.70
N ASP A 132 -1.99 12.53 6.93
CA ASP A 132 -1.22 11.32 6.65
C ASP A 132 -1.77 10.10 7.41
N LEU A 133 -2.02 10.25 8.72
CA LEU A 133 -2.65 9.20 9.53
C LEU A 133 -4.07 8.87 9.05
N VAL A 134 -4.85 9.84 8.58
CA VAL A 134 -6.18 9.58 7.99
C VAL A 134 -6.05 8.74 6.72
N ILE A 135 -5.09 9.06 5.85
CA ILE A 135 -4.80 8.28 4.64
C ILE A 135 -4.40 6.84 5.00
N GLU A 136 -3.52 6.67 6.00
CA GLU A 136 -3.13 5.35 6.50
C GLU A 136 -4.29 4.58 7.16
N ILE A 137 -5.18 5.25 7.91
CA ILE A 137 -6.37 4.61 8.49
C ILE A 137 -7.31 4.11 7.38
N ILE A 138 -7.50 4.88 6.31
CA ILE A 138 -8.32 4.45 5.18
C ILE A 138 -7.69 3.23 4.51
N ALA A 139 -6.36 3.22 4.32
CA ALA A 139 -5.65 2.05 3.78
C ALA A 139 -5.78 0.81 4.70
N LEU A 140 -5.67 0.98 6.02
CA LEU A 140 -5.91 -0.10 6.98
C LEU A 140 -7.34 -0.66 6.87
N ARG A 141 -8.34 0.22 6.71
CA ARG A 141 -9.72 -0.22 6.48
C ARG A 141 -9.87 -1.00 5.18
N GLN A 142 -9.18 -0.62 4.11
CA GLN A 142 -9.18 -1.39 2.87
C GLN A 142 -8.59 -2.79 3.08
N LEU A 143 -7.47 -2.91 3.80
CA LEU A 143 -6.86 -4.22 4.11
C LEU A 143 -7.81 -5.11 4.92
N LEU A 144 -8.51 -4.53 5.91
CA LEU A 144 -9.52 -5.24 6.68
C LEU A 144 -10.70 -5.70 5.79
N GLN A 145 -11.21 -4.80 4.95
CA GLN A 145 -12.37 -5.09 4.10
C GLN A 145 -12.07 -6.04 2.94
N SER A 146 -10.85 -6.06 2.42
CA SER A 146 -10.45 -6.95 1.34
C SER A 146 -10.15 -8.38 1.80
N GLY A 147 -10.13 -8.64 3.11
CA GLY A 147 -9.70 -9.92 3.67
C GLY A 147 -8.19 -10.16 3.52
N SER A 148 -7.38 -9.10 3.64
CA SER A 148 -5.93 -9.24 3.61
C SER A 148 -5.44 -10.15 4.75
N PRO A 149 -4.42 -11.00 4.53
CA PRO A 149 -3.88 -11.91 5.54
C PRO A 149 -3.64 -11.22 6.89
N ILE A 150 -4.06 -11.90 7.96
CA ILE A 150 -4.05 -11.40 9.34
C ILE A 150 -2.68 -10.81 9.73
N GLY A 151 -1.58 -11.49 9.36
CA GLY A 151 -0.22 -11.02 9.66
C GLY A 151 0.13 -9.67 9.03
N ILE A 152 -0.26 -9.44 7.77
CA ILE A 152 -0.02 -8.17 7.07
C ILE A 152 -0.86 -7.07 7.73
N THR A 153 -2.13 -7.35 8.00
CA THR A 153 -3.08 -6.40 8.55
C THR A 153 -2.69 -5.93 9.96
N TYR A 154 -2.29 -6.84 10.86
CA TYR A 154 -1.77 -6.48 12.19
C TYR A 154 -0.46 -5.71 12.12
N SER A 155 0.43 -6.07 11.19
CA SER A 155 1.69 -5.36 10.97
C SER A 155 1.43 -3.91 10.56
N PHE A 156 0.48 -3.68 9.66
CA PHE A 156 0.09 -2.35 9.23
C PHE A 156 -0.57 -1.54 10.36
N ALA A 157 -1.45 -2.14 11.14
CA ALA A 157 -2.08 -1.47 12.29
C ALA A 157 -1.06 -1.08 13.37
N THR A 158 -0.07 -1.95 13.63
CA THR A 158 1.02 -1.67 14.56
C THR A 158 1.92 -0.56 14.04
N PHE A 159 2.24 -0.58 12.74
CA PHE A 159 2.96 0.50 12.09
C PHE A 159 2.24 1.85 12.23
N LEU A 160 0.94 1.90 11.95
CA LEU A 160 0.10 3.09 12.12
C LEU A 160 0.12 3.62 13.56
N ALA A 161 0.02 2.71 14.54
CA ALA A 161 0.10 3.04 15.95
C ALA A 161 1.46 3.65 16.32
N VAL A 162 2.56 3.04 15.88
CA VAL A 162 3.92 3.54 16.11
C VAL A 162 4.15 4.89 15.40
N ASN A 163 3.60 5.08 14.21
CA ASN A 163 3.63 6.33 13.47
C ASN A 163 2.94 7.46 14.24
N SER A 164 1.75 7.18 14.78
CA SER A 164 1.01 8.12 15.63
C SER A 164 1.76 8.42 16.94
N LEU A 165 2.31 7.39 17.60
CA LEU A 165 3.08 7.56 18.85
C LEU A 165 4.38 8.34 18.64
N SER A 166 5.03 8.23 17.47
CA SER A 166 6.18 9.06 17.13
C SER A 166 5.85 10.56 17.22
N CYS A 167 4.63 10.94 16.86
CA CYS A 167 4.15 12.32 16.97
C CYS A 167 4.01 12.77 18.43
N VAL A 168 3.54 11.87 19.29
CA VAL A 168 3.45 12.10 20.74
C VAL A 168 4.82 12.40 21.32
N VAL A 169 5.82 11.57 20.98
CA VAL A 169 7.19 11.75 21.46
C VAL A 169 7.76 13.09 20.97
N ASN A 170 7.51 13.46 19.72
CA ASN A 170 7.94 14.75 19.16
C ASN A 170 7.30 15.96 19.88
N VAL A 171 6.01 15.88 20.24
CA VAL A 171 5.31 16.98 20.94
C VAL A 171 5.77 17.11 22.39
N ILE A 172 6.04 16.00 23.08
CA ILE A 172 6.48 16.00 24.49
C ILE A 172 7.96 16.37 24.62
N THR A 173 8.78 15.80 23.74
CA THR A 173 10.24 15.91 23.79
C THR A 173 10.65 17.02 22.84
N ASP A 174 10.60 18.27 23.31
CA ASP A 174 11.06 19.46 22.57
C ASP A 174 12.59 19.48 22.29
N ARG A 175 13.23 18.31 22.33
CA ARG A 175 14.67 18.12 22.11
C ARG A 175 14.99 17.75 20.67
N PHE A 176 14.02 17.31 19.88
CA PHE A 176 14.30 16.92 18.50
C PHE A 176 14.51 18.15 17.62
N SER A 177 15.51 18.05 16.74
CA SER A 177 15.71 19.07 15.71
C SER A 177 14.60 18.96 14.66
N ALA A 178 14.23 20.07 14.05
CA ALA A 178 13.27 20.09 12.94
C ALA A 178 13.66 19.13 11.78
N LEU A 179 14.95 18.88 11.58
CA LEU A 179 15.45 17.91 10.61
C LEU A 179 15.17 16.48 11.04
N THR A 180 15.39 16.15 12.32
CA THR A 180 15.15 14.82 12.88
C THR A 180 13.67 14.45 12.80
N GLU A 181 12.78 15.37 13.13
CA GLU A 181 11.33 15.16 13.03
C GLU A 181 10.89 14.84 11.60
N VAL A 182 11.28 15.68 10.62
CA VAL A 182 10.92 15.46 9.20
C VAL A 182 11.55 14.19 8.65
N PHE A 183 12.73 13.80 9.15
CA PHE A 183 13.37 12.54 8.77
C PHE A 183 12.60 11.32 9.28
N ILE A 184 12.16 11.34 10.55
CA ILE A 184 11.34 10.27 11.13
C ILE A 184 10.02 10.16 10.36
N ASP A 185 9.34 11.29 10.12
CA ASP A 185 8.11 11.34 9.33
C ASP A 185 8.31 10.75 7.91
N SER A 186 9.45 11.05 7.27
CA SER A 186 9.79 10.51 5.95
C SER A 186 10.05 9.00 5.95
N ILE A 187 10.50 8.41 7.07
CA ILE A 187 10.68 6.95 7.18
C ILE A 187 9.31 6.27 7.21
N PHE A 188 8.35 6.81 7.97
CA PHE A 188 7.00 6.26 8.00
C PHE A 188 6.35 6.32 6.62
N ASP A 189 6.45 7.44 5.91
CA ASP A 189 5.88 7.55 4.56
C ASP A 189 6.54 6.57 3.58
N LEU A 190 7.86 6.38 3.68
CA LEU A 190 8.59 5.38 2.88
C LEU A 190 8.05 3.96 3.16
N CYS A 191 7.84 3.65 4.43
CA CYS A 191 7.32 2.35 4.83
C CYS A 191 5.93 2.10 4.25
N ALA A 192 5.01 3.06 4.39
CA ALA A 192 3.65 2.96 3.87
C ALA A 192 3.62 2.87 2.34
N ALA A 193 4.38 3.73 1.64
CA ALA A 193 4.32 3.82 0.17
C ALA A 193 5.10 2.72 -0.56
N VAL A 194 6.15 2.16 0.07
CA VAL A 194 7.10 1.26 -0.59
C VAL A 194 7.29 -0.05 0.17
N VAL A 195 7.64 0.01 1.46
CA VAL A 195 8.04 -1.20 2.20
C VAL A 195 6.87 -2.17 2.41
N PHE A 196 5.70 -1.68 2.82
CA PHE A 196 4.51 -2.53 3.00
C PHE A 196 4.05 -3.19 1.70
N PRO A 197 3.88 -2.44 0.59
CA PRO A 197 3.57 -3.03 -0.71
C PRO A 197 4.58 -4.09 -1.18
N ILE A 198 5.89 -3.86 -1.00
CA ILE A 198 6.92 -4.88 -1.28
C ILE A 198 6.74 -6.09 -0.36
N GLY A 199 6.51 -5.85 0.93
CA GLY A 199 6.29 -6.88 1.94
C GLY A 199 5.11 -7.79 1.59
N THR A 200 4.02 -7.23 1.06
CA THR A 200 2.88 -8.01 0.56
C THR A 200 3.29 -8.95 -0.58
N LEU A 201 4.09 -8.51 -1.55
CA LEU A 201 4.58 -9.38 -2.62
C LEU A 201 5.53 -10.47 -2.12
N VAL A 202 6.39 -10.12 -1.15
CA VAL A 202 7.29 -11.09 -0.51
C VAL A 202 6.48 -12.14 0.25
N TYR A 203 5.45 -11.72 0.98
CA TYR A 203 4.53 -12.64 1.65
C TYR A 203 3.89 -13.60 0.63
N CYS A 204 3.35 -13.07 -0.47
CA CYS A 204 2.79 -13.89 -1.54
C CYS A 204 3.80 -14.91 -2.08
N TYR A 205 5.02 -14.48 -2.40
CA TYR A 205 6.06 -15.34 -2.95
C TYR A 205 6.38 -16.55 -2.06
N TYR A 206 6.32 -16.40 -0.73
CA TYR A 206 6.58 -17.48 0.22
C TYR A 206 5.36 -18.32 0.58
N ASN A 207 4.14 -17.88 0.25
CA ASN A 207 2.90 -18.59 0.59
C ASN A 207 2.22 -19.23 -0.64
N PHE A 208 2.83 -19.13 -1.82
CA PHE A 208 2.34 -19.78 -3.02
C PHE A 208 3.29 -20.93 -3.38
N ASP A 209 2.79 -22.16 -3.34
CA ASP A 209 3.49 -23.36 -3.79
C ASP A 209 2.80 -23.96 -5.01
N PHE A 210 3.61 -24.33 -6.00
CA PHE A 210 3.12 -24.95 -7.23
C PHE A 210 4.00 -26.14 -7.57
N ASP A 211 3.44 -27.35 -7.40
CA ASP A 211 4.15 -28.58 -7.69
C ASP A 211 4.29 -28.83 -9.20
N ARG A 212 5.41 -28.33 -9.71
CA ARG A 212 5.78 -28.48 -11.13
C ARG A 212 6.07 -29.92 -11.50
N GLN A 213 6.57 -30.75 -10.58
CA GLN A 213 6.93 -32.13 -10.88
C GLN A 213 5.68 -32.98 -11.07
N VAL A 214 4.68 -32.77 -10.21
CA VAL A 214 3.36 -33.39 -10.36
C VAL A 214 2.74 -32.96 -11.68
N TYR A 215 2.68 -31.65 -11.96
CA TYR A 215 2.12 -31.16 -13.23
C TYR A 215 2.79 -31.77 -14.47
N LEU A 216 4.14 -31.79 -14.52
CA LEU A 216 4.88 -32.37 -15.65
C LEU A 216 4.59 -33.87 -15.82
N THR A 217 4.44 -34.61 -14.71
CA THR A 217 4.08 -36.03 -14.76
C THR A 217 2.70 -36.23 -15.39
N TYR A 218 1.72 -35.38 -15.08
CA TYR A 218 0.39 -35.44 -15.70
C TYR A 218 0.43 -35.05 -17.18
N LEU A 219 1.19 -34.01 -17.53
CA LEU A 219 1.38 -33.56 -18.91
C LEU A 219 1.93 -34.68 -19.81
N ASP A 220 2.87 -35.48 -19.29
CA ASP A 220 3.46 -36.61 -20.01
C ASP A 220 2.51 -37.80 -20.19
N LYS A 221 1.51 -37.95 -19.31
CA LYS A 221 0.61 -39.12 -19.29
C LYS A 221 -0.71 -38.87 -20.03
N LEU A 222 -1.18 -37.62 -20.06
CA LEU A 222 -2.49 -37.29 -20.58
C LEU A 222 -2.45 -36.78 -22.02
N PRO A 223 -3.43 -37.15 -22.86
CA PRO A 223 -3.48 -36.68 -24.24
C PRO A 223 -3.67 -35.15 -24.30
N PRO A 224 -3.14 -34.49 -25.35
CA PRO A 224 -3.30 -33.05 -25.51
C PRO A 224 -4.78 -32.68 -25.62
N GLY A 225 -5.17 -31.59 -24.95
CA GLY A 225 -6.55 -31.10 -24.91
C GLY A 225 -7.38 -31.56 -23.71
N SER A 226 -6.82 -32.36 -22.80
CA SER A 226 -7.46 -32.65 -21.52
C SER A 226 -7.42 -31.41 -20.60
N PHE A 227 -8.37 -31.29 -19.67
CA PHE A 227 -8.46 -30.13 -18.77
C PHE A 227 -7.21 -30.00 -17.88
N GLU A 228 -6.63 -31.15 -17.52
CA GLU A 228 -5.43 -31.31 -16.73
C GLU A 228 -4.15 -30.86 -17.46
N HIS A 229 -4.24 -30.45 -18.73
CA HIS A 229 -3.15 -29.71 -19.37
C HIS A 229 -3.05 -28.26 -18.86
N LEU A 230 -4.08 -27.74 -18.20
CA LEU A 230 -4.05 -26.42 -17.55
C LEU A 230 -3.29 -26.51 -16.23
N ALA A 231 -2.12 -25.89 -16.15
CA ALA A 231 -1.27 -25.91 -14.96
C ALA A 231 -1.99 -25.36 -13.73
N ARG A 232 -2.83 -24.32 -13.90
CA ARG A 232 -3.60 -23.72 -12.81
C ARG A 232 -4.55 -24.69 -12.10
N SER A 233 -4.94 -25.82 -12.72
CA SER A 233 -5.81 -26.80 -12.07
C SER A 233 -5.09 -27.63 -11.00
N PHE A 234 -3.74 -27.59 -10.99
CA PHE A 234 -2.90 -28.30 -10.03
C PHE A 234 -2.43 -27.42 -8.87
N ALA A 235 -2.61 -26.10 -8.97
CA ALA A 235 -2.31 -25.17 -7.89
C ALA A 235 -3.45 -25.12 -6.89
N ASP A 236 -3.13 -24.90 -5.61
CA ASP A 236 -4.14 -24.78 -4.57
C ASP A 236 -5.02 -23.54 -4.85
N PRO A 237 -6.35 -23.72 -5.03
CA PRO A 237 -7.26 -22.61 -5.31
C PRO A 237 -7.30 -21.59 -4.16
N SER A 238 -7.02 -22.02 -2.92
CA SER A 238 -6.97 -21.15 -1.75
C SER A 238 -5.75 -20.23 -1.79
N GLU A 239 -4.57 -20.76 -2.14
CA GLU A 239 -3.35 -19.98 -2.31
C GLU A 239 -3.45 -19.01 -3.49
N ILE A 240 -4.08 -19.45 -4.61
CA ILE A 240 -4.37 -18.58 -5.74
C ILE A 240 -5.29 -17.43 -5.31
N ALA A 241 -6.33 -17.71 -4.53
CA ALA A 241 -7.25 -16.70 -4.05
C ALA A 241 -6.55 -15.67 -3.15
N LEU A 242 -5.75 -16.14 -2.18
CA LEU A 242 -4.97 -15.27 -1.29
C LEU A 242 -3.96 -14.42 -2.07
N PHE A 243 -3.27 -15.00 -3.05
CA PHE A 243 -2.40 -14.27 -3.94
C PHE A 243 -3.15 -13.16 -4.68
N ARG A 244 -4.28 -13.50 -5.32
CA ARG A 244 -5.07 -12.53 -6.10
C ARG A 244 -5.57 -11.38 -5.23
N VAL A 245 -6.05 -11.65 -4.02
CA VAL A 245 -6.48 -10.61 -3.07
C VAL A 245 -5.34 -9.66 -2.74
N CYS A 246 -4.16 -10.19 -2.41
CA CYS A 246 -2.98 -9.39 -2.09
C CYS A 246 -2.46 -8.63 -3.30
N PHE A 247 -2.41 -9.26 -4.48
CA PHE A 247 -1.92 -8.66 -5.70
C PHE A 247 -2.87 -7.57 -6.24
N ASP A 248 -4.18 -7.79 -6.18
CA ASP A 248 -5.19 -6.79 -6.54
C ASP A 248 -5.21 -5.63 -5.55
N SER A 249 -4.86 -5.87 -4.28
CA SER A 249 -4.61 -4.80 -3.30
C SER A 249 -3.42 -3.90 -3.66
N LEU A 250 -2.63 -4.25 -4.68
CA LEU A 250 -1.55 -3.44 -5.23
C LEU A 250 -1.96 -2.66 -6.50
N ARG A 251 -3.13 -2.96 -7.06
CA ARG A 251 -3.65 -2.34 -8.29
C ARG A 251 -4.58 -1.17 -8.01
N ILE A 252 -4.69 -0.25 -8.96
CA ILE A 252 -5.56 0.93 -8.90
C ILE A 252 -6.84 0.59 -9.66
N SER A 253 -7.82 0.07 -8.93
CA SER A 253 -9.12 -0.32 -9.50
C SER A 253 -10.19 0.76 -9.30
N SER A 254 -10.01 1.63 -8.31
CA SER A 254 -10.97 2.65 -7.91
C SER A 254 -10.32 4.04 -7.71
N VAL A 255 -11.17 5.07 -7.65
CA VAL A 255 -10.73 6.45 -7.35
C VAL A 255 -10.07 6.53 -5.98
N LEU A 256 -10.57 5.76 -5.01
CA LEU A 256 -10.02 5.74 -3.66
C LEU A 256 -8.61 5.12 -3.66
N ASP A 257 -8.40 4.01 -4.39
CA ASP A 257 -7.07 3.42 -4.56
C ASP A 257 -6.09 4.40 -5.20
N PHE A 258 -6.56 5.12 -6.24
CA PHE A 258 -5.78 6.14 -6.91
C PHE A 258 -5.34 7.24 -5.93
N VAL A 259 -6.29 7.81 -5.18
CA VAL A 259 -5.99 8.87 -4.22
C VAL A 259 -5.01 8.37 -3.15
N LEU A 260 -5.23 7.19 -2.57
CA LEU A 260 -4.35 6.66 -1.52
C LEU A 260 -2.92 6.43 -2.04
N ARG A 261 -2.76 5.67 -3.13
CA ARG A 261 -1.42 5.32 -3.62
C ARG A 261 -0.63 6.54 -4.08
N ILE A 262 -1.29 7.45 -4.79
CA ILE A 262 -0.64 8.66 -5.30
C ILE A 262 -0.32 9.60 -4.14
N SER A 263 -1.24 9.80 -3.19
CA SER A 263 -1.00 10.69 -2.03
C SER A 263 0.11 10.17 -1.12
N MET A 264 0.16 8.87 -0.81
CA MET A 264 1.24 8.28 0.00
C MET A 264 2.61 8.49 -0.64
N ASN A 265 2.73 8.24 -1.95
CA ASN A 265 3.98 8.44 -2.68
C ASN A 265 4.38 9.92 -2.76
N LEU A 266 3.42 10.82 -3.01
CA LEU A 266 3.69 12.25 -3.06
C LEU A 266 4.10 12.81 -1.70
N THR A 267 3.46 12.37 -0.61
CA THR A 267 3.81 12.76 0.77
C THR A 267 5.24 12.35 1.10
N PHE A 268 5.60 11.09 0.83
CA PHE A 268 6.97 10.62 0.98
C PHE A 268 7.96 11.47 0.16
N CYS A 269 7.71 11.65 -1.14
CA CYS A 269 8.64 12.38 -2.01
C CYS A 269 8.85 13.83 -1.56
N TYR A 270 7.76 14.50 -1.16
CA TYR A 270 7.81 15.85 -0.59
C TYR A 270 8.63 15.90 0.71
N ARG A 271 8.37 15.02 1.68
CA ARG A 271 9.13 15.00 2.94
C ARG A 271 10.60 14.65 2.69
N PHE A 272 10.88 13.71 1.80
CA PHE A 272 12.24 13.30 1.44
C PHE A 272 13.03 14.43 0.78
N GLU A 273 12.43 15.20 -0.14
CA GLU A 273 13.07 16.39 -0.72
C GLU A 273 13.43 17.42 0.35
N ARG A 274 12.55 17.65 1.34
CA ARG A 274 12.84 18.56 2.45
C ARG A 274 14.03 18.10 3.30
N VAL A 275 14.10 16.81 3.63
CA VAL A 275 15.26 16.24 4.34
C VAL A 275 16.54 16.45 3.53
N MET A 276 16.49 16.15 2.23
CA MET A 276 17.61 16.32 1.32
C MET A 276 18.13 17.77 1.31
N VAL A 277 17.24 18.74 1.11
CA VAL A 277 17.59 20.17 1.11
C VAL A 277 18.21 20.56 2.45
N ALA A 278 17.61 20.16 3.57
CA ALA A 278 18.11 20.49 4.91
C ALA A 278 19.50 19.91 5.20
N LEU A 279 19.76 18.66 4.80
CA LEU A 279 21.06 18.03 4.98
C LEU A 279 22.16 18.73 4.16
N VAL A 280 21.84 19.14 2.92
CA VAL A 280 22.78 19.89 2.08
C VAL A 280 23.14 21.23 2.73
N TRP A 281 22.15 21.98 3.21
CA TRP A 281 22.37 23.25 3.91
C TRP A 281 23.20 23.09 5.19
N THR A 282 22.91 22.05 5.97
CA THR A 282 23.64 21.77 7.22
C THR A 282 25.10 21.43 6.94
N ARG A 283 25.36 20.66 5.89
CA ARG A 283 26.73 20.31 5.46
C ARG A 283 27.49 21.52 4.95
N HIS A 284 26.84 22.39 4.18
CA HIS A 284 27.40 23.64 3.69
C HIS A 284 27.84 24.57 4.83
N ARG A 285 26.97 24.77 5.83
CA ARG A 285 27.26 25.61 7.00
C ARG A 285 28.48 25.11 7.78
N LYS A 286 28.62 23.78 7.94
CA LYS A 286 29.78 23.15 8.58
C LYS A 286 31.07 23.31 7.77
N PHE A 287 30.99 23.34 6.44
CA PHE A 287 32.14 23.58 5.58
C PHE A 287 32.62 25.03 5.68
N LEU A 288 31.70 26.00 5.57
CA LEU A 288 32.01 27.42 5.75
C LEU A 288 32.61 27.73 7.13
N SER A 289 32.08 27.13 8.20
CA SER A 289 32.61 27.32 9.55
C SER A 289 34.01 26.72 9.77
N ARG A 290 34.43 25.75 8.93
CA ARG A 290 35.77 25.16 9.00
C ARG A 290 36.81 25.95 8.19
N GLY A 291 36.38 26.69 7.16
CA GLY A 291 37.28 27.46 6.29
C GLY A 291 37.52 28.91 6.72
N SER A 292 36.75 29.45 7.67
CA SER A 292 36.77 30.89 7.97
C SER A 292 36.85 31.18 9.48
N LYS A 293 38.00 31.67 9.96
CA LYS A 293 38.11 32.47 11.20
C LYS A 293 37.63 33.91 10.93
N MET A 294 36.48 34.08 10.28
CA MET A 294 35.94 35.39 9.94
C MET A 294 34.68 35.63 10.76
N ILE A 295 34.65 36.81 11.37
CA ILE A 295 33.64 37.33 12.28
C ILE A 295 32.24 36.91 11.81
N LEU A 296 31.61 36.04 12.59
CA LEU A 296 30.23 35.62 12.37
C LEU A 296 29.36 36.89 12.46
N PRO A 297 28.61 37.29 11.43
CA PRO A 297 27.52 38.23 11.66
C PRO A 297 26.58 37.57 12.67
N VAL A 298 26.21 38.31 13.72
CA VAL A 298 25.24 37.90 14.73
C VAL A 298 24.01 37.37 14.00
N ILE A 299 23.86 36.05 13.98
CA ILE A 299 22.66 35.41 13.44
C ILE A 299 21.53 35.86 14.37
N PRO A 300 20.44 36.46 13.85
CA PRO A 300 19.30 36.78 14.69
C PRO A 300 18.88 35.50 15.42
N THR A 301 18.70 35.61 16.73
CA THR A 301 18.22 34.52 17.59
C THR A 301 17.12 33.75 16.87
N PRO A 302 17.18 32.41 16.79
CA PRO A 302 16.15 31.63 16.12
C PRO A 302 14.80 32.04 16.69
N ASN A 303 13.89 32.51 15.83
CA ASN A 303 12.55 32.88 16.24
C ASN A 303 11.95 31.71 17.02
N ALA A 304 11.53 31.95 18.27
CA ALA A 304 10.92 30.92 19.10
C ALA A 304 9.71 30.33 18.35
N GLN A 305 9.80 29.04 18.02
CA GLN A 305 8.70 28.34 17.34
C GLN A 305 7.52 28.23 18.29
N ASN A 306 6.31 28.46 17.78
CA ASN A 306 5.11 28.29 18.58
C ASN A 306 4.96 26.82 18.98
N PRO A 307 4.86 26.50 20.29
CA PRO A 307 4.68 25.12 20.73
C PRO A 307 3.32 24.59 20.27
N VAL A 308 3.25 23.29 20.01
CA VAL A 308 1.99 22.62 19.73
C VAL A 308 1.20 22.52 21.03
N PRO A 309 -0.13 22.77 21.04
CA PRO A 309 -0.96 22.57 22.22
C PRO A 309 -0.83 21.12 22.71
N LYS A 310 -0.55 20.92 24.01
CA LYS A 310 -0.38 19.59 24.61
C LYS A 310 -1.62 18.70 24.48
N GLY A 311 -2.80 19.28 24.29
CA GLY A 311 -4.04 18.54 24.02
C GLY A 311 -4.01 17.74 22.71
N VAL A 312 -3.19 18.14 21.73
CA VAL A 312 -3.03 17.40 20.47
C VAL A 312 -2.42 16.01 20.71
N THR A 313 -1.59 15.86 21.75
CA THR A 313 -1.04 14.56 22.15
C THR A 313 -2.13 13.53 22.45
N ALA A 314 -3.23 13.94 23.08
CA ALA A 314 -4.34 13.04 23.38
C ALA A 314 -4.99 12.49 22.10
N VAL A 315 -5.05 13.29 21.03
CA VAL A 315 -5.59 12.86 19.73
C VAL A 315 -4.72 11.77 19.11
N PHE A 316 -3.39 11.94 19.11
CA PHE A 316 -2.48 10.92 18.56
C PHE A 316 -2.48 9.62 19.38
N ILE A 317 -2.58 9.72 20.72
CA ILE A 317 -2.75 8.54 21.58
C ILE A 317 -4.07 7.84 21.25
N ALA A 318 -5.17 8.59 21.14
CA ALA A 318 -6.47 8.04 20.79
C ALA A 318 -6.45 7.33 19.43
N ILE A 319 -5.85 7.93 18.39
CA ILE A 319 -5.68 7.31 17.07
C ILE A 319 -4.93 5.98 17.18
N SER A 320 -3.83 5.94 17.92
CA SER A 320 -3.04 4.72 18.13
C SER A 320 -3.86 3.61 18.80
N LEU A 321 -4.58 3.94 19.87
CA LEU A 321 -5.40 2.96 20.60
C LEU A 321 -6.57 2.47 19.76
N ILE A 322 -7.28 3.39 19.10
CA ILE A 322 -8.41 3.07 18.23
C ILE A 322 -7.97 2.15 17.09
N ALA A 323 -6.84 2.44 16.43
CA ALA A 323 -6.33 1.62 15.35
C ALA A 323 -6.06 0.17 15.80
N LEU A 324 -5.38 -0.01 16.93
CA LEU A 324 -5.06 -1.35 17.46
C LEU A 324 -6.31 -2.09 17.95
N MET A 325 -7.15 -1.43 18.75
CA MET A 325 -8.34 -2.06 19.33
C MET A 325 -9.37 -2.42 18.26
N SER A 326 -9.63 -1.53 17.30
CA SER A 326 -10.57 -1.81 16.22
C SER A 326 -10.07 -2.92 15.31
N THR A 327 -8.78 -2.95 14.98
CA THR A 327 -8.17 -4.04 14.18
C THR A 327 -8.27 -5.37 14.92
N ASN A 328 -7.88 -5.40 16.19
CA ASN A 328 -7.90 -6.62 16.99
C ASN A 328 -9.32 -7.17 17.16
N LYS A 329 -10.29 -6.30 17.44
CA LYS A 329 -11.69 -6.71 17.59
C LYS A 329 -12.28 -7.18 16.25
N ALA A 330 -12.07 -6.44 15.16
CA ALA A 330 -12.54 -6.83 13.83
C ALA A 330 -12.00 -8.20 13.38
N ILE A 331 -10.72 -8.46 13.61
CA ILE A 331 -10.10 -9.76 13.26
C ILE A 331 -10.62 -10.88 14.17
N THR A 332 -10.69 -10.65 15.48
CA THR A 332 -11.14 -11.68 16.44
C THR A 332 -12.59 -12.07 16.19
N ASP A 333 -13.48 -11.09 16.02
CA ASP A 333 -14.90 -11.34 15.80
C ASP A 333 -15.13 -12.08 14.47
N SER A 334 -14.53 -11.60 13.37
CA SER A 334 -14.65 -12.26 12.06
C SER A 334 -14.05 -13.67 12.03
N THR A 335 -12.92 -13.89 12.70
CA THR A 335 -12.31 -15.24 12.81
C THR A 335 -13.23 -16.20 13.56
N ASN A 336 -13.85 -15.76 14.65
CA ASN A 336 -14.77 -16.59 15.42
C ASN A 336 -16.00 -16.97 14.59
N LEU A 337 -16.59 -16.01 13.87
CA LEU A 337 -17.76 -16.24 13.00
C LEU A 337 -17.46 -17.18 11.83
N CYS A 338 -16.27 -17.09 11.23
CA CYS A 338 -15.91 -17.88 10.06
C CYS A 338 -15.19 -19.21 10.40
N SER A 339 -14.73 -19.40 11.64
CA SER A 339 -14.10 -20.65 12.09
C SER A 339 -14.92 -21.94 11.83
N PRO A 340 -16.27 -21.94 11.87
CA PRO A 340 -17.07 -23.12 11.55
C PRO A 340 -17.14 -23.43 10.05
N HIS A 341 -16.66 -22.54 9.19
CA HIS A 341 -16.79 -22.61 7.73
C HIS A 341 -15.41 -22.58 7.04
N PRO A 342 -14.66 -23.71 7.05
CA PRO A 342 -13.34 -23.76 6.43
C PRO A 342 -13.36 -23.52 4.91
N GLU A 343 -14.50 -23.69 4.26
CA GLU A 343 -14.70 -23.40 2.83
C GLU A 343 -14.64 -21.89 2.53
N CYS A 344 -14.81 -21.04 3.54
CA CYS A 344 -14.60 -19.60 3.40
C CYS A 344 -13.11 -19.25 3.53
N VAL A 345 -12.39 -19.33 2.42
CA VAL A 345 -10.93 -19.09 2.39
C VAL A 345 -10.57 -17.64 2.67
N VAL A 346 -11.37 -16.70 2.17
CA VAL A 346 -11.15 -15.25 2.38
C VAL A 346 -12.42 -14.61 2.88
N TYR A 347 -12.32 -13.86 3.98
CA TYR A 347 -13.43 -13.15 4.61
C TYR A 347 -13.00 -11.73 5.01
N ALA A 348 -13.95 -10.80 5.06
CA ALA A 348 -13.70 -9.44 5.49
C ALA A 348 -13.54 -9.37 7.02
N HIS A 349 -12.58 -8.60 7.50
CA HIS A 349 -12.42 -8.34 8.93
C HIS A 349 -13.29 -7.16 9.34
N GLN A 350 -14.41 -7.46 10.00
CA GLN A 350 -15.38 -6.46 10.42
C GLN A 350 -15.60 -6.55 11.92
N TRP A 351 -15.74 -5.38 12.55
CA TRP A 351 -16.20 -5.29 13.92
C TRP A 351 -17.73 -5.33 13.91
N GLU A 352 -18.28 -6.42 14.45
CA GLU A 352 -19.67 -6.67 14.86
C GLU A 352 -20.69 -5.58 14.47
N THR A 353 -21.39 -5.82 13.36
CA THR A 353 -22.53 -5.02 12.87
C THR A 353 -23.73 -5.94 12.69
N ASP A 354 -24.48 -6.20 13.77
CA ASP A 354 -25.81 -6.85 13.83
C ASP A 354 -26.04 -8.23 13.17
N ASP A 355 -25.16 -8.68 12.27
CA ASP A 355 -25.30 -9.92 11.51
C ASP A 355 -24.43 -11.02 12.14
N GLU A 356 -25.08 -12.11 12.57
CA GLU A 356 -24.42 -13.34 13.06
C GLU A 356 -23.74 -14.17 11.94
N ASN A 357 -23.72 -13.65 10.70
CA ASN A 357 -23.24 -14.38 9.54
C ASN A 357 -21.74 -14.14 9.30
N CYS A 358 -21.01 -15.18 8.86
CA CYS A 358 -19.62 -15.04 8.43
C CYS A 358 -19.52 -14.07 7.21
N PRO A 359 -18.70 -13.01 7.30
CA PRO A 359 -18.52 -12.02 6.22
C PRO A 359 -17.63 -12.56 5.09
N CYS A 360 -18.05 -13.65 4.45
CA CYS A 360 -17.27 -14.36 3.46
C CYS A 360 -17.15 -13.59 2.13
N LEU A 361 -15.93 -13.49 1.60
CA LEU A 361 -15.63 -12.85 0.31
C LEU A 361 -15.36 -13.89 -0.78
N ILE A 362 -14.66 -14.98 -0.46
CA ILE A 362 -14.30 -16.04 -1.40
C ILE A 362 -14.63 -17.40 -0.77
N LEU A 363 -15.60 -18.09 -1.37
CA LEU A 363 -15.98 -19.45 -1.02
C LEU A 363 -15.32 -20.42 -2.00
N ILE A 364 -14.62 -21.42 -1.46
CA ILE A 364 -14.01 -22.51 -2.22
C ILE A 364 -14.39 -23.84 -1.54
N ASP A 365 -15.28 -24.60 -2.18
CA ASP A 365 -15.59 -25.98 -1.82
C ASP A 365 -15.32 -26.88 -3.02
N ILE A 366 -14.12 -27.44 -3.07
CA ILE A 366 -13.61 -28.21 -4.21
C ILE A 366 -13.12 -29.56 -3.73
N ASP A 367 -13.45 -30.61 -4.48
CA ASP A 367 -12.80 -31.91 -4.39
C ASP A 367 -11.92 -32.16 -5.59
N LEU A 368 -10.60 -32.06 -5.45
CA LEU A 368 -9.68 -32.24 -6.59
C LEU A 368 -9.43 -33.72 -6.93
N ALA A 369 -9.67 -34.64 -5.99
CA ALA A 369 -9.29 -36.04 -6.14
C ALA A 369 -10.27 -36.98 -5.42
N PRO A 370 -11.53 -37.08 -5.90
CA PRO A 370 -12.46 -38.09 -5.38
C PRO A 370 -11.84 -39.47 -5.57
N LYS A 371 -11.73 -40.25 -4.49
CA LYS A 371 -10.99 -41.52 -4.49
C LYS A 371 -11.84 -42.67 -4.99
N TYR A 372 -13.14 -42.58 -4.79
CA TYR A 372 -14.08 -43.65 -5.10
C TYR A 372 -15.09 -43.21 -6.15
N TYR A 373 -15.50 -44.15 -7.00
CA TYR A 373 -16.55 -43.92 -7.99
C TYR A 373 -17.86 -43.44 -7.36
N ASP A 374 -18.17 -43.93 -6.15
CA ASP A 374 -19.37 -43.52 -5.41
C ASP A 374 -19.34 -42.04 -5.00
N GLU A 375 -18.18 -41.52 -4.57
CA GLU A 375 -18.00 -40.09 -4.25
C GLU A 375 -18.19 -39.20 -5.49
N TRP A 376 -17.83 -39.72 -6.67
CA TRP A 376 -17.97 -39.00 -7.93
C TRP A 376 -19.41 -38.99 -8.46
N ILE A 377 -20.15 -40.09 -8.30
CA ILE A 377 -21.57 -40.18 -8.72
C ILE A 377 -22.53 -39.54 -7.70
N HIS A 378 -22.17 -39.54 -6.42
CA HIS A 378 -22.95 -38.95 -5.34
C HIS A 378 -22.15 -37.85 -4.62
N PRO A 379 -21.83 -36.74 -5.30
CA PRO A 379 -21.03 -35.68 -4.71
C PRO A 379 -21.77 -35.00 -3.55
N VAL A 380 -21.02 -34.54 -2.56
CA VAL A 380 -21.57 -33.86 -1.37
C VAL A 380 -22.33 -32.61 -1.79
N ASN A 381 -23.53 -32.42 -1.23
CA ASN A 381 -24.36 -31.25 -1.49
C ASN A 381 -23.76 -29.99 -0.85
N ALA A 382 -23.52 -28.96 -1.67
CA ALA A 382 -22.97 -27.68 -1.25
C ALA A 382 -24.03 -26.62 -0.92
N TYR A 383 -25.33 -26.91 -1.14
CA TYR A 383 -26.41 -25.93 -1.02
C TYR A 383 -26.44 -25.20 0.33
N ASP A 384 -26.42 -25.94 1.45
CA ASP A 384 -26.51 -25.36 2.79
C ASP A 384 -25.29 -24.51 3.13
N LYS A 385 -24.10 -24.93 2.68
CA LYS A 385 -22.86 -24.18 2.87
C LYS A 385 -22.87 -22.87 2.09
N VAL A 386 -23.26 -22.93 0.81
CA VAL A 386 -23.36 -21.76 -0.06
C VAL A 386 -24.42 -20.80 0.47
N LYS A 387 -25.56 -21.32 0.95
CA LYS A 387 -26.62 -20.53 1.57
C LYS A 387 -26.11 -19.77 2.81
N ALA A 388 -25.44 -20.47 3.72
CA ALA A 388 -24.92 -19.87 4.96
C ALA A 388 -23.87 -18.79 4.67
N LEU A 389 -22.94 -19.05 3.75
CA LEU A 389 -21.85 -18.13 3.44
C LEU A 389 -22.26 -16.96 2.53
N ALA A 390 -23.31 -17.12 1.73
CA ALA A 390 -23.90 -16.03 0.94
C ALA A 390 -24.84 -15.13 1.78
N ALA A 391 -25.24 -15.56 2.99
CA ALA A 391 -26.20 -14.84 3.83
C ALA A 391 -25.74 -13.40 4.19
N SER A 392 -24.42 -13.19 4.32
CA SER A 392 -23.83 -11.87 4.57
C SER A 392 -23.89 -10.91 3.38
N GLY A 393 -24.20 -11.41 2.17
CA GLY A 393 -24.28 -10.58 0.96
C GLY A 393 -22.93 -10.03 0.47
N MET A 394 -21.80 -10.52 1.01
CA MET A 394 -20.46 -10.02 0.70
C MET A 394 -19.67 -10.88 -0.28
N LEU A 395 -20.23 -12.01 -0.73
CA LEU A 395 -19.54 -12.96 -1.59
C LEU A 395 -19.15 -12.31 -2.93
N THR A 396 -17.86 -12.41 -3.27
CA THR A 396 -17.27 -11.88 -4.50
C THR A 396 -16.86 -12.97 -5.47
N SER A 397 -16.51 -14.15 -4.96
CA SER A 397 -16.16 -15.33 -5.76
C SER A 397 -16.71 -16.60 -5.13
N LEU A 398 -17.28 -17.46 -5.98
CA LEU A 398 -17.79 -18.79 -5.61
C LEU A 398 -17.10 -19.85 -6.48
N GLN A 399 -16.48 -20.84 -5.85
CA GLN A 399 -15.93 -22.02 -6.52
C GLN A 399 -16.46 -23.29 -5.87
N VAL A 400 -17.22 -24.07 -6.65
CA VAL A 400 -17.86 -25.31 -6.23
C VAL A 400 -17.57 -26.34 -7.33
N ILE A 401 -16.63 -27.26 -7.08
CA ILE A 401 -16.18 -28.23 -8.09
C ILE A 401 -16.24 -29.64 -7.50
N ASN A 402 -16.79 -30.60 -8.26
CA ASN A 402 -17.04 -31.98 -7.80
C ASN A 402 -17.93 -32.00 -6.53
N ARG A 403 -18.91 -31.10 -6.50
CA ARG A 403 -19.90 -30.91 -5.44
C ARG A 403 -21.27 -30.73 -6.05
N GLN A 404 -22.32 -31.20 -5.38
CA GLN A 404 -23.67 -31.08 -5.90
C GLN A 404 -24.28 -29.73 -5.53
N LEU A 405 -24.66 -28.93 -6.53
CA LEU A 405 -25.42 -27.69 -6.36
C LEU A 405 -26.54 -27.63 -7.40
N LEU A 406 -27.66 -28.29 -7.11
CA LEU A 406 -28.80 -28.41 -8.04
C LEU A 406 -29.54 -27.10 -8.25
N GLU A 407 -29.66 -26.31 -7.18
CA GLU A 407 -30.36 -25.03 -7.17
C GLU A 407 -29.49 -23.98 -6.50
N PHE A 408 -29.59 -22.74 -6.96
CA PHE A 408 -28.89 -21.62 -6.34
C PHE A 408 -29.71 -21.07 -5.16
N PRO A 409 -29.11 -20.95 -3.97
CA PRO A 409 -29.76 -20.27 -2.85
C PRO A 409 -30.12 -18.83 -3.19
N GLU A 410 -31.30 -18.38 -2.74
CA GLU A 410 -31.77 -17.00 -2.93
C GLU A 410 -30.83 -15.96 -2.29
N ASP A 411 -30.08 -16.35 -1.26
CA ASP A 411 -29.09 -15.51 -0.58
C ASP A 411 -27.97 -15.03 -1.51
N ILE A 412 -27.63 -15.78 -2.57
CA ILE A 412 -26.66 -15.34 -3.59
C ILE A 412 -27.13 -14.05 -4.27
N ARG A 413 -28.45 -13.84 -4.44
CA ARG A 413 -28.98 -12.60 -5.04
C ARG A 413 -28.72 -11.37 -4.19
N ARG A 414 -28.43 -11.53 -2.89
CA ARG A 414 -28.03 -10.44 -2.00
C ARG A 414 -26.58 -10.01 -2.24
N CYS A 415 -25.76 -10.88 -2.84
CA CYS A 415 -24.34 -10.64 -3.11
C CYS A 415 -24.16 -9.70 -4.31
N ARG A 416 -24.18 -8.39 -4.06
CA ARG A 416 -24.01 -7.37 -5.12
C ARG A 416 -22.60 -7.31 -5.70
N GLY A 417 -21.62 -7.89 -5.01
CA GLY A 417 -20.20 -7.87 -5.37
C GLY A 417 -19.70 -9.11 -6.10
N LEU A 418 -20.59 -10.05 -6.46
CA LEU A 418 -20.21 -11.33 -7.06
C LEU A 418 -19.67 -11.13 -8.49
N LYS A 419 -18.39 -11.44 -8.70
CA LYS A 419 -17.67 -11.27 -9.97
C LYS A 419 -17.47 -12.59 -10.71
N THR A 420 -17.20 -13.67 -9.98
CA THR A 420 -16.84 -14.97 -10.57
C THR A 420 -17.60 -16.10 -9.89
N MET A 421 -18.13 -17.00 -10.71
CA MET A 421 -18.74 -18.26 -10.26
C MET A 421 -18.19 -19.39 -11.12
N TYR A 422 -17.60 -20.38 -10.46
CA TYR A 422 -17.18 -21.63 -11.06
C TYR A 422 -17.97 -22.75 -10.40
N VAL A 423 -18.88 -23.35 -11.14
CA VAL A 423 -19.70 -24.48 -10.68
C VAL A 423 -19.49 -25.61 -11.68
N GLY A 424 -18.94 -26.73 -11.22
CA GLY A 424 -18.45 -27.82 -12.07
C GLY A 424 -18.65 -29.20 -11.49
#